data_AF-A0A3M5AWX6-F1
#
_entry.id   AF-A0A3M5AWX6-F1
#
_cell.length_a   1.000
_cell.length_b   1.000
_cell.length_c   1.000
_cell.angle_alpha   90.00
_cell.angle_beta   90.00
_cell.angle_gamma   90.00
#
_symmetry.space_group_name_H-M   'P 1'
#
loop_
_entity.id
_entity.type
_entity.pdbx_description
1 polymer ?
#
loop_
_entity_poly.entity_id
_entity_poly.type
_entity_poly.pdbx_seq_one_letter_code
_entity_poly.pdbx_strand_id
1 'polypeptide(L)'
;PGRFRSVVKTAFAFASECGIKHEQCEKALEYLLNPNLQTFPFGFAYLSDLLEDRPTDKIFHCVSLHGDPKNKRLWSYIEYFGMFRLVVLLSDVYDGPYKNEVYAIDPIKGERIALKITTQISEAEFTALMVGEGFDQHKHKAAADYALPIIMDRGRSRTLERTVKEGFEHAAKRVGIKDGEIVPKEKAAEFTGLMMEKLSPFIQHLVRNGRRNGRS
;
A
#
# COMPACT_ATOMS: atom_id res chain seq x y z
N PRO A 1 -2.62 -3.93 -15.64
CA PRO A 1 -3.55 -2.77 -15.53
C PRO A 1 -4.55 -2.86 -14.36
N GLY A 2 -5.27 -3.98 -14.16
CA GLY A 2 -6.35 -4.07 -13.15
C GLY A 2 -5.94 -4.17 -11.66
N ARG A 3 -4.70 -4.56 -11.35
CA ARG A 3 -4.27 -4.95 -9.98
C ARG A 3 -4.13 -3.78 -8.99
N PHE A 4 -3.83 -2.57 -9.45
CA PHE A 4 -3.71 -1.40 -8.56
C PHE A 4 -5.00 -0.58 -8.44
N ARG A 5 -6.04 -0.92 -9.21
CA ARG A 5 -7.38 -0.31 -9.05
C ARG A 5 -8.00 -0.60 -7.69
N SER A 6 -7.71 -1.74 -7.09
CA SER A 6 -8.16 -2.05 -5.71
C SER A 6 -7.53 -1.12 -4.67
N VAL A 7 -6.28 -0.69 -4.87
CA VAL A 7 -5.59 0.25 -3.99
C VAL A 7 -6.26 1.62 -4.07
N VAL A 8 -6.51 2.12 -5.29
CA VAL A 8 -7.23 3.40 -5.48
C VAL A 8 -8.67 3.32 -4.95
N LYS A 9 -9.37 2.19 -5.12
CA LYS A 9 -10.69 1.97 -4.50
C LYS A 9 -10.62 2.01 -2.97
N THR A 10 -9.57 1.46 -2.37
CA THR A 10 -9.38 1.48 -0.91
C THR A 10 -9.21 2.92 -0.41
N ALA A 11 -8.35 3.71 -1.07
CA ALA A 11 -8.17 5.13 -0.75
C ALA A 11 -9.48 5.92 -0.92
N PHE A 12 -10.16 5.74 -2.06
CA PHE A 12 -11.42 6.41 -2.36
C PHE A 12 -12.55 6.04 -1.39
N ALA A 13 -12.68 4.77 -1.02
CA ALA A 13 -13.64 4.31 -0.03
C ALA A 13 -13.33 4.88 1.36
N PHE A 14 -12.05 4.93 1.75
CA PHE A 14 -11.66 5.52 3.03
C PHE A 14 -11.90 7.04 3.05
N ALA A 15 -11.67 7.74 1.94
CA ALA A 15 -12.03 9.15 1.81
C ALA A 15 -13.53 9.39 2.03
N SER A 16 -14.38 8.56 1.41
CA SER A 16 -15.83 8.59 1.63
C SER A 16 -16.20 8.36 3.10
N GLU A 17 -15.59 7.37 3.76
CA GLU A 17 -15.80 7.10 5.19
C GLU A 17 -15.42 8.31 6.06
N CYS A 18 -14.38 9.04 5.67
CA CYS A 18 -13.92 10.26 6.35
C CYS A 18 -14.77 11.51 6.02
N GLY A 19 -15.84 11.36 5.25
CA GLY A 19 -16.77 12.44 4.88
C GLY A 19 -16.34 13.28 3.68
N ILE A 20 -15.38 12.82 2.87
CA ILE A 20 -15.05 13.47 1.61
C ILE A 20 -16.11 13.14 0.56
N LYS A 21 -16.67 14.17 -0.07
CA LYS A 21 -17.59 14.02 -1.20
C LYS A 21 -16.83 13.49 -2.42
N HIS A 22 -17.44 12.60 -3.18
CA HIS A 22 -16.75 11.94 -4.30
C HIS A 22 -16.24 12.91 -5.37
N GLU A 23 -16.90 14.06 -5.56
CA GLU A 23 -16.49 15.10 -6.51
C GLU A 23 -15.15 15.75 -6.16
N GLN A 24 -14.70 15.65 -4.91
CA GLN A 24 -13.39 16.14 -4.45
C GLN A 24 -12.26 15.11 -4.64
N CYS A 25 -12.50 14.04 -5.38
CA CYS A 25 -11.56 12.95 -5.64
C CYS A 25 -11.38 12.73 -7.16
N GLU A 26 -11.17 13.80 -7.93
CA GLU A 26 -11.21 13.77 -9.39
C GLU A 26 -10.18 12.81 -10.00
N LYS A 27 -8.97 12.71 -9.43
CA LYS A 27 -7.94 11.77 -9.92
C LYS A 27 -8.36 10.32 -9.75
N ALA A 28 -8.98 10.02 -8.61
CA ALA A 28 -9.49 8.67 -8.34
C ALA A 28 -10.65 8.33 -9.28
N LEU A 29 -11.59 9.25 -9.47
CA LEU A 29 -12.73 9.06 -10.37
C LEU A 29 -12.28 8.85 -11.82
N GLU A 30 -11.38 9.70 -12.32
CA GLU A 30 -10.84 9.60 -13.68
C GLU A 30 -10.21 8.21 -13.90
N TYR A 31 -9.34 7.77 -12.99
CA TYR A 31 -8.65 6.49 -13.09
C TYR A 31 -9.57 5.26 -12.95
N LEU A 32 -10.57 5.34 -12.05
CA LEU A 32 -11.47 4.22 -11.79
C LEU A 32 -12.53 4.06 -12.89
N LEU A 33 -12.99 5.17 -13.48
CA LEU A 33 -14.04 5.17 -14.50
C LEU A 33 -13.50 5.05 -15.93
N ASN A 34 -12.26 5.47 -16.19
CA ASN A 34 -11.65 5.35 -17.52
C ASN A 34 -10.75 4.09 -17.62
N PRO A 35 -11.20 2.99 -18.27
CA PRO A 35 -10.39 1.78 -18.45
C PRO A 35 -9.14 1.97 -19.31
N ASN A 36 -9.08 3.04 -20.11
CA ASN A 36 -8.01 3.29 -21.06
C ASN A 36 -7.00 4.34 -20.57
N LEU A 37 -7.15 4.85 -19.35
CA LEU A 37 -6.24 5.85 -18.79
C LEU A 37 -4.84 5.26 -18.62
N GLN A 38 -3.84 5.94 -19.18
CA GLN A 38 -2.43 5.53 -19.10
C GLN A 38 -1.69 6.16 -17.91
N THR A 39 -2.23 7.23 -17.33
CA THR A 39 -1.70 7.85 -16.11
C THR A 39 -2.26 7.14 -14.87
N PHE A 40 -1.44 7.08 -13.82
CA PHE A 40 -1.77 6.39 -12.58
C PHE A 40 -1.75 7.41 -11.43
N PRO A 41 -2.82 7.52 -10.62
CA PRO A 41 -2.86 8.48 -9.52
C PRO A 41 -2.22 7.88 -8.26
N PHE A 42 -1.12 7.14 -8.40
CA PHE A 42 -0.43 6.52 -7.27
C PHE A 42 1.04 6.29 -7.56
N GLY A 43 1.83 6.21 -6.49
CA GLY A 43 3.27 5.93 -6.52
C GLY A 43 3.69 5.01 -5.39
N PHE A 44 4.77 4.26 -5.60
CA PHE A 44 5.40 3.51 -4.50
C PHE A 44 6.09 4.47 -3.53
N ALA A 45 5.89 4.27 -2.24
CA ALA A 45 6.38 5.20 -1.21
C ALA A 45 7.55 4.58 -0.43
N TYR A 46 8.70 4.46 -1.10
CA TYR A 46 9.95 3.98 -0.49
C TYR A 46 11.03 5.06 -0.42
N LEU A 47 10.72 6.33 -0.70
CA LEU A 47 11.70 7.43 -0.57
C LEU A 47 11.88 7.86 0.88
N SER A 48 10.82 7.91 1.68
CA SER A 48 10.88 8.10 3.12
C SER A 48 9.99 7.08 3.83
N ASP A 49 10.22 6.86 5.13
CA ASP A 49 9.26 6.13 5.95
C ASP A 49 8.25 7.13 6.50
N LEU A 50 6.99 6.99 6.07
CA LEU A 50 5.92 7.90 6.48
C LEU A 50 5.32 7.53 7.83
N LEU A 51 5.70 6.39 8.41
CA LEU A 51 5.24 5.97 9.72
C LEU A 51 6.16 6.54 10.81
N GLU A 52 5.59 7.31 11.72
CA GLU A 52 6.26 7.73 12.95
C GLU A 52 6.23 6.58 13.96
N ASP A 53 7.33 6.39 14.69
CA ASP A 53 7.48 5.35 15.72
C ASP A 53 7.07 3.95 15.24
N ARG A 54 7.60 3.55 14.08
CA ARG A 54 7.31 2.25 13.44
C ARG A 54 7.43 1.11 14.46
N PRO A 55 6.37 0.30 14.67
CA PRO A 55 6.46 -0.89 15.49
C PRO A 55 7.56 -1.82 14.98
N THR A 56 8.23 -2.52 15.88
CA THR A 56 9.36 -3.41 15.55
C THR A 56 8.98 -4.91 15.57
N ASP A 57 7.78 -5.24 16.04
CA ASP A 57 7.39 -6.60 16.42
C ASP A 57 6.04 -7.07 15.83
N LYS A 58 5.42 -6.25 14.96
CA LYS A 58 4.11 -6.56 14.39
C LYS A 58 3.92 -6.04 12.97
N ILE A 59 3.31 -6.86 12.12
CA ILE A 59 2.82 -6.40 10.82
C ILE A 59 1.48 -5.70 10.97
N PHE A 60 1.14 -4.87 9.99
CA PHE A 60 -0.11 -4.13 9.99
C PHE A 60 -0.65 -3.90 8.58
N HIS A 61 -1.92 -3.52 8.51
CA HIS A 61 -2.50 -2.84 7.36
C HIS A 61 -2.88 -1.45 7.79
N CYS A 62 -2.54 -0.46 6.97
CA CYS A 62 -2.87 0.94 7.23
C CYS A 62 -3.42 1.58 5.97
N VAL A 63 -4.46 2.40 6.14
CA VAL A 63 -4.88 3.42 5.18
C VAL A 63 -4.99 4.73 5.96
N SER A 64 -4.46 5.80 5.37
CA SER A 64 -4.56 7.14 5.91
C SER A 64 -5.10 8.09 4.86
N LEU A 65 -5.64 9.22 5.28
CA LEU A 65 -6.18 10.26 4.42
C LEU A 65 -5.67 11.61 4.89
N HIS A 66 -5.11 12.35 3.95
CA HIS A 66 -4.52 13.66 4.19
C HIS A 66 -5.07 14.64 3.18
N GLY A 67 -5.84 15.61 3.66
CA GLY A 67 -6.40 16.70 2.88
C GLY A 67 -5.77 18.01 3.30
N ASP A 68 -5.14 18.71 2.36
CA ASP A 68 -4.52 20.01 2.58
C ASP A 68 -5.00 21.01 1.52
N PRO A 69 -5.95 21.91 1.87
CA PRO A 69 -6.45 22.91 0.94
C PRO A 69 -5.42 23.99 0.59
N LYS A 70 -4.36 24.17 1.38
CA LYS A 70 -3.29 25.13 1.08
C LYS A 70 -2.44 24.64 -0.09
N ASN A 71 -2.09 23.35 -0.06
CA ASN A 71 -1.35 22.68 -1.13
C ASN A 71 -2.26 22.08 -2.22
N LYS A 72 -3.58 22.32 -2.14
CA LYS A 72 -4.61 21.82 -3.05
C LYS A 72 -4.57 20.31 -3.24
N ARG A 73 -4.23 19.56 -2.18
CA ARG A 73 -3.95 18.13 -2.29
C ARG A 73 -4.82 17.29 -1.36
N LEU A 74 -5.42 16.24 -1.91
CA LEU A 74 -6.00 15.13 -1.17
C LEU A 74 -5.26 13.85 -1.56
N TRP A 75 -4.72 13.14 -0.59
CA TRP A 75 -3.96 11.93 -0.84
C TRP A 75 -4.10 10.92 0.31
N SER A 76 -3.78 9.67 0.02
CA SER A 76 -3.80 8.58 0.98
C SER A 76 -2.49 7.83 0.97
N TYR A 77 -1.95 7.52 2.14
CA TYR A 77 -0.92 6.49 2.28
C TYR A 77 -1.56 5.15 2.63
N ILE A 78 -1.16 4.11 1.92
CA ILE A 78 -1.60 2.72 2.10
C ILE A 78 -0.37 1.86 2.34
N GLU A 79 -0.39 1.09 3.42
CA GLU A 79 0.62 0.10 3.73
C GLU A 79 -0.01 -1.26 4.01
N TYR A 80 0.40 -2.28 3.24
CA TYR A 80 0.01 -3.67 3.50
C TYR A 80 1.17 -4.48 4.07
N PHE A 81 0.85 -5.32 5.06
CA PHE A 81 1.77 -6.20 5.79
C PHE A 81 2.99 -5.51 6.40
N GLY A 82 2.98 -4.18 6.56
CA GLY A 82 4.17 -3.44 6.99
C GLY A 82 5.29 -3.38 5.94
N MET A 83 5.03 -3.78 4.68
CA MET A 83 6.04 -3.82 3.61
C MET A 83 5.61 -3.19 2.29
N PHE A 84 4.34 -3.30 1.87
CA PHE A 84 3.88 -2.77 0.58
C PHE A 84 3.35 -1.35 0.75
N ARG A 85 4.16 -0.35 0.36
CA ARG A 85 3.91 1.08 0.64
C ARG A 85 3.52 1.83 -0.63
N LEU A 86 2.36 2.47 -0.62
CA LEU A 86 1.87 3.30 -1.73
C LEU A 86 1.30 4.62 -1.23
N VAL A 87 1.51 5.68 -2.01
CA VAL A 87 0.75 6.92 -1.92
C VAL A 87 -0.22 6.98 -3.09
N VAL A 88 -1.48 7.32 -2.83
CA VAL A 88 -2.54 7.53 -3.83
C VAL A 88 -2.93 8.99 -3.81
N LEU A 89 -2.85 9.67 -4.95
CA LEU A 89 -3.38 11.00 -5.15
C LEU A 89 -4.88 10.89 -5.45
N LEU A 90 -5.72 11.48 -4.60
CA LEU A 90 -7.15 11.54 -4.79
C LEU A 90 -7.56 12.82 -5.50
N SER A 91 -6.89 13.94 -5.17
CA SER A 91 -7.10 15.24 -5.79
C SER A 91 -5.84 16.12 -5.80
N ASP A 92 -5.60 16.85 -6.89
CA ASP A 92 -4.61 17.94 -6.98
C ASP A 92 -5.24 19.34 -7.13
N VAL A 93 -6.56 19.42 -6.95
CA VAL A 93 -7.34 20.67 -6.89
C VAL A 93 -8.17 20.76 -5.61
N TYR A 94 -7.79 20.04 -4.56
CA TYR A 94 -8.57 19.89 -3.34
C TYR A 94 -8.84 21.23 -2.66
N ASP A 95 -10.10 21.52 -2.38
CA ASP A 95 -10.55 22.76 -1.73
C ASP A 95 -11.39 22.51 -0.46
N GLY A 96 -11.47 21.26 -0.02
CA GLY A 96 -12.18 20.87 1.19
C GLY A 96 -11.45 21.22 2.50
N PRO A 97 -11.98 20.80 3.65
CA PRO A 97 -11.35 21.05 4.94
C PRO A 97 -10.01 20.30 5.09
N TYR A 98 -9.15 20.79 5.98
CA TYR A 98 -7.98 20.02 6.39
C TYR A 98 -8.41 18.66 6.98
N LYS A 99 -7.73 17.58 6.58
CA LYS A 99 -8.00 16.20 7.02
C LYS A 99 -6.70 15.48 7.35
N ASN A 100 -6.72 14.71 8.44
CA ASN A 100 -5.63 13.82 8.82
C ASN A 100 -6.20 12.62 9.58
N GLU A 101 -6.58 11.59 8.83
CA GLU A 101 -7.27 10.40 9.37
C GLU A 101 -6.41 9.16 9.15
N VAL A 102 -6.39 8.25 10.12
CA VAL A 102 -5.62 7.00 10.04
C VAL A 102 -6.48 5.84 10.50
N TYR A 103 -6.54 4.79 9.69
CA TYR A 103 -7.13 3.51 10.05
C TYR A 103 -6.08 2.41 9.87
N ALA A 104 -5.78 1.71 10.96
CA ALA A 104 -4.84 0.60 10.94
C ALA A 104 -5.33 -0.60 11.75
N ILE A 105 -4.94 -1.79 11.29
CA ILE A 105 -5.23 -3.06 11.94
C ILE A 105 -3.98 -3.93 12.01
N ASP A 106 -3.90 -4.75 13.04
CA ASP A 106 -3.10 -5.97 13.02
C ASP A 106 -3.89 -7.01 12.19
N PRO A 107 -3.44 -7.36 10.97
CA PRO A 107 -4.16 -8.28 10.10
C PRO A 107 -4.17 -9.72 10.63
N ILE A 108 -3.34 -10.04 11.64
CA ILE A 108 -3.29 -11.36 12.28
C ILE A 108 -4.37 -11.46 13.34
N LYS A 109 -4.50 -10.45 14.20
CA LYS A 109 -5.48 -10.44 15.29
C LYS A 109 -6.85 -9.89 14.87
N GLY A 110 -6.91 -9.15 13.77
CA GLY A 110 -8.10 -8.40 13.39
C GLY A 110 -8.39 -7.21 14.31
N GLU A 111 -7.42 -6.81 15.13
CA GLU A 111 -7.54 -5.74 16.11
C GLU A 111 -7.09 -4.41 15.51
N ARG A 112 -7.74 -3.31 15.90
CA ARG A 112 -7.25 -1.96 15.54
C ARG A 112 -5.94 -1.69 16.26
N ILE A 113 -5.04 -1.01 15.56
CA ILE A 113 -3.80 -0.50 16.15
C ILE A 113 -3.71 1.01 15.90
N ALA A 114 -3.10 1.71 16.84
CA ALA A 114 -2.78 3.12 16.67
C ALA A 114 -1.45 3.24 15.92
N LEU A 115 -1.47 3.97 14.81
CA LEU A 115 -0.29 4.32 14.02
C LEU A 115 -0.35 5.82 13.77
N LYS A 116 0.82 6.45 13.63
CA LYS A 116 0.94 7.87 13.29
C LYS A 116 1.63 8.00 11.95
N ILE A 117 0.92 8.54 10.96
CA ILE A 117 1.45 8.78 9.62
C ILE A 117 1.79 10.26 9.50
N THR A 118 3.03 10.57 9.13
CA THR A 118 3.46 11.94 8.89
C THR A 118 2.75 12.50 7.65
N THR A 119 2.27 13.73 7.75
CA THR A 119 1.74 14.47 6.61
C THR A 119 2.83 15.23 5.84
N GLN A 120 4.07 15.19 6.33
CA GLN A 120 5.18 15.99 5.84
C GLN A 120 5.93 15.25 4.74
N ILE A 121 5.34 15.24 3.54
CA ILE A 121 6.04 14.83 2.31
C ILE A 121 6.48 16.11 1.61
N SER A 122 7.77 16.23 1.28
CA SER A 122 8.25 17.38 0.51
C SER A 122 7.63 17.39 -0.90
N GLU A 123 7.45 18.56 -1.50
CA GLU A 123 6.92 18.66 -2.87
C GLU A 123 7.75 17.85 -3.87
N ALA A 124 9.08 17.91 -3.77
CA ALA A 124 9.98 17.15 -4.63
C ALA A 124 9.79 15.63 -4.47
N GLU A 125 9.64 15.15 -3.24
CA GLU A 125 9.35 13.74 -2.98
C GLU A 125 7.99 13.36 -3.53
N PHE A 126 6.94 14.15 -3.28
CA PHE A 126 5.59 13.86 -3.76
C PHE A 126 5.55 13.79 -5.30
N THR A 127 6.21 14.73 -5.99
CA THR A 127 6.37 14.67 -7.44
C THR A 127 7.05 13.39 -7.88
N ALA A 128 8.18 13.01 -7.24
CA ALA A 128 8.90 11.77 -7.54
C ALA A 128 8.01 10.53 -7.36
N LEU A 129 7.18 10.48 -6.30
CA LEU A 129 6.20 9.40 -6.13
C LEU A 129 5.25 9.32 -7.33
N MET A 130 4.67 10.45 -7.74
CA MET A 130 3.63 10.50 -8.79
C MET A 130 4.18 10.20 -10.20
N VAL A 131 5.45 10.50 -10.47
CA VAL A 131 6.09 10.15 -11.76
C VAL A 131 6.71 8.76 -11.77
N GLY A 132 6.51 7.97 -10.71
CA GLY A 132 6.97 6.57 -10.63
C GLY A 132 8.40 6.38 -10.14
N GLU A 133 9.05 7.44 -9.65
CA GLU A 133 10.42 7.42 -9.12
C GLU A 133 10.48 7.14 -7.61
N GLY A 134 9.33 6.87 -6.98
CA GLY A 134 9.22 6.65 -5.54
C GLY A 134 9.80 5.33 -5.01
N PHE A 135 10.34 4.47 -5.87
CA PHE A 135 10.91 3.18 -5.49
C PHE A 135 12.42 3.30 -5.19
N ASP A 136 12.76 3.20 -3.91
CA ASP A 136 14.12 2.95 -3.44
C ASP A 136 14.25 1.48 -3.02
N GLN A 137 15.25 0.82 -3.59
CA GLN A 137 15.39 -0.61 -3.40
C GLN A 137 15.92 -1.00 -2.02
N HIS A 138 16.85 -0.22 -1.45
CA HIS A 138 17.38 -0.51 -0.13
C HIS A 138 16.29 -0.39 0.92
N LYS A 139 15.43 0.63 0.80
CA LYS A 139 14.27 0.83 1.68
C LYS A 139 13.18 -0.21 1.46
N HIS A 140 12.92 -0.60 0.21
CA HIS A 140 12.03 -1.74 -0.08
C HIS A 140 12.54 -3.04 0.56
N LYS A 141 13.85 -3.33 0.44
CA LYS A 141 14.47 -4.50 1.08
C LYS A 141 14.35 -4.42 2.60
N ALA A 142 14.65 -3.28 3.21
CA ALA A 142 14.52 -3.09 4.65
C ALA A 142 13.07 -3.32 5.14
N ALA A 143 12.08 -2.87 4.37
CA ALA A 143 10.67 -3.13 4.66
C ALA A 143 10.32 -4.63 4.59
N ALA A 144 10.88 -5.35 3.62
CA ALA A 144 10.72 -6.81 3.52
C ALA A 144 11.46 -7.56 4.65
N ASP A 145 12.71 -7.19 4.95
CA ASP A 145 13.51 -7.76 6.05
C ASP A 145 12.85 -7.54 7.41
N TYR A 146 12.08 -6.46 7.56
CA TYR A 146 11.24 -6.21 8.72
C TYR A 146 10.02 -7.14 8.77
N ALA A 147 9.21 -7.15 7.70
CA ALA A 147 7.91 -7.80 7.73
C ALA A 147 7.98 -9.33 7.61
N LEU A 148 8.87 -9.84 6.76
CA LEU A 148 8.93 -11.27 6.44
C LEU A 148 9.24 -12.15 7.66
N PRO A 149 10.22 -11.84 8.53
CA PRO A 149 10.45 -12.64 9.73
C PRO A 149 9.23 -12.71 10.64
N ILE A 150 8.52 -11.59 10.84
CA ILE A 150 7.31 -11.55 11.68
C ILE A 150 6.19 -12.43 11.07
N ILE A 151 6.06 -12.39 9.74
CA ILE A 151 5.11 -13.22 8.98
C ILE A 151 5.48 -14.71 9.08
N MET A 152 6.76 -15.04 8.95
CA MET A 152 7.28 -16.41 8.93
C MET A 152 7.31 -17.04 10.32
N ASP A 153 7.72 -16.30 11.36
CA ASP A 153 7.81 -16.76 12.75
C ASP A 153 6.42 -17.11 13.32
N ARG A 154 5.41 -16.28 13.02
CA ARG A 154 4.00 -16.60 13.34
C ARG A 154 3.40 -17.64 12.40
N GLY A 155 4.01 -17.81 11.22
CA GLY A 155 3.65 -18.74 10.17
C GLY A 155 4.13 -20.17 10.39
N ARG A 156 3.79 -20.82 11.50
CA ARG A 156 3.71 -22.31 11.54
C ARG A 156 2.63 -22.90 10.59
N SER A 157 2.32 -22.20 9.50
CA SER A 157 1.61 -22.71 8.33
C SER A 157 2.57 -22.66 7.15
N ARG A 158 3.16 -23.82 6.83
CA ARG A 158 3.98 -24.06 5.62
C ARG A 158 3.35 -23.51 4.34
N THR A 159 2.03 -23.35 4.32
CA THR A 159 1.27 -22.76 3.22
C THR A 159 1.62 -21.29 2.97
N LEU A 160 1.78 -20.45 4.01
CA LEU A 160 2.08 -19.02 3.84
C LEU A 160 3.50 -18.81 3.33
N GLU A 161 4.46 -19.46 3.97
CA GLU A 161 5.86 -19.47 3.54
C GLU A 161 5.97 -19.91 2.08
N ARG A 162 5.26 -20.99 1.72
CA ARG A 162 5.19 -21.45 0.34
C ARG A 162 4.54 -20.44 -0.59
N THR A 163 3.43 -19.79 -0.22
CA THR A 163 2.78 -18.79 -1.08
C THR A 163 3.62 -17.53 -1.28
N VAL A 164 4.33 -17.06 -0.25
CA VAL A 164 5.27 -15.93 -0.37
C VAL A 164 6.45 -16.31 -1.27
N LYS A 165 7.04 -17.48 -1.04
CA LYS A 165 8.16 -17.99 -1.84
C LYS A 165 7.76 -18.21 -3.29
N GLU A 166 6.65 -18.90 -3.55
CA GLU A 166 6.08 -19.10 -4.88
C GLU A 166 5.71 -17.75 -5.54
N GLY A 167 5.24 -16.78 -4.75
CA GLY A 167 4.97 -15.42 -5.20
C GLY A 167 6.23 -14.73 -5.71
N PHE A 168 7.30 -14.83 -4.93
CA PHE A 168 8.60 -14.23 -5.25
C PHE A 168 9.23 -14.90 -6.47
N GLU A 169 9.33 -16.23 -6.48
CA GLU A 169 9.85 -17.01 -7.60
C GLU A 169 9.06 -16.74 -8.89
N HIS A 170 7.73 -16.66 -8.78
CA HIS A 170 6.86 -16.34 -9.91
C HIS A 170 7.12 -14.93 -10.45
N ALA A 171 7.20 -13.94 -9.56
CA ALA A 171 7.45 -12.55 -9.93
C ALA A 171 8.84 -12.41 -10.56
N ALA A 172 9.88 -12.90 -9.89
CA ALA A 172 11.27 -12.85 -10.33
C ALA A 172 11.45 -13.50 -11.71
N LYS A 173 10.91 -14.72 -11.91
CA LYS A 173 10.96 -15.41 -13.20
C LYS A 173 10.28 -14.62 -14.32
N ARG A 174 9.10 -14.05 -14.04
CA ARG A 174 8.32 -13.29 -15.03
C ARG A 174 9.02 -12.01 -15.48
N VAL A 175 9.67 -11.31 -14.57
CA VAL A 175 10.41 -10.08 -14.90
C VAL A 175 11.88 -10.34 -15.19
N GLY A 176 12.33 -11.60 -15.26
CA GLY A 176 13.69 -11.98 -15.61
C GLY A 176 14.74 -11.52 -14.59
N ILE A 177 14.42 -11.58 -13.30
CA ILE A 177 15.34 -11.36 -12.19
C ILE A 177 15.80 -12.73 -11.68
N LYS A 178 17.11 -12.94 -11.53
CA LYS A 178 17.62 -14.20 -10.97
C LYS A 178 17.52 -14.21 -9.45
N ASP A 179 17.58 -15.40 -8.87
CA ASP A 179 17.60 -15.54 -7.42
C ASP A 179 18.80 -14.78 -6.81
N GLY A 180 18.51 -13.97 -5.79
CA GLY A 180 19.50 -13.09 -5.16
C GLY A 180 19.85 -11.83 -5.94
N GLU A 181 19.35 -11.66 -7.18
CA GLU A 181 19.50 -10.40 -7.90
C GLU A 181 18.57 -9.33 -7.34
N ILE A 182 19.12 -8.13 -7.41
CA ILE A 182 18.49 -6.87 -7.03
C ILE A 182 17.33 -6.57 -8.01
N VAL A 183 16.12 -6.32 -7.50
CA VAL A 183 14.94 -5.96 -8.34
C VAL A 183 15.16 -4.58 -8.97
N PRO A 184 15.30 -4.48 -10.32
CA PRO A 184 15.52 -3.20 -10.97
C PRO A 184 14.31 -2.27 -10.83
N LYS A 185 14.55 -0.95 -10.74
CA LYS A 185 13.48 0.05 -10.54
C LYS A 185 12.41 -0.02 -11.63
N GLU A 186 12.83 -0.24 -12.87
CA GLU A 186 11.96 -0.32 -14.05
C GLU A 186 11.00 -1.52 -13.98
N LYS A 187 11.39 -2.55 -13.22
CA LYS A 187 10.63 -3.80 -13.05
C LYS A 187 9.88 -3.86 -11.72
N ALA A 188 10.12 -2.91 -10.81
CA ALA A 188 9.60 -2.94 -9.44
C ALA A 188 8.07 -2.93 -9.38
N ALA A 189 7.43 -2.12 -10.21
CA ALA A 189 5.97 -2.05 -10.30
C ALA A 189 5.35 -3.36 -10.77
N GLU A 190 5.95 -3.98 -11.79
CA GLU A 190 5.50 -5.26 -12.33
C GLU A 190 5.75 -6.40 -11.34
N PHE A 191 6.96 -6.44 -10.76
CA PHE A 191 7.35 -7.40 -9.74
C PHE A 191 6.39 -7.38 -8.54
N THR A 192 6.11 -6.19 -7.99
CA THR A 192 5.18 -6.03 -6.87
C THR A 192 3.75 -6.44 -7.25
N GLY A 193 3.32 -6.14 -8.48
CA GLY A 193 2.02 -6.57 -8.99
C GLY A 193 1.90 -8.09 -9.08
N LEU A 194 2.96 -8.79 -9.49
CA LEU A 194 3.02 -10.26 -9.56
C LEU A 194 3.06 -10.90 -8.17
N MET A 195 3.79 -10.31 -7.23
CA MET A 195 3.77 -10.70 -5.82
C MET A 195 2.35 -10.63 -5.25
N MET A 196 1.66 -9.50 -5.45
CA MET A 196 0.32 -9.29 -4.93
C MET A 196 -0.71 -10.25 -5.54
N GLU A 197 -0.56 -10.65 -6.80
CA GLU A 197 -1.43 -11.66 -7.41
C GLU A 197 -1.35 -13.00 -6.66
N LYS A 198 -0.16 -13.39 -6.24
CA LYS A 198 0.07 -14.66 -5.55
C LYS A 198 -0.30 -14.60 -4.07
N LEU A 199 -0.08 -13.46 -3.42
CA LEU A 199 -0.44 -13.27 -2.02
C LEU A 199 -1.96 -13.06 -1.81
N SER A 200 -2.64 -12.41 -2.76
CA SER A 200 -4.06 -12.01 -2.60
C SER A 200 -5.01 -13.12 -2.14
N PRO A 201 -4.99 -14.36 -2.67
CA PRO A 201 -5.91 -15.43 -2.24
C PRO A 201 -5.69 -15.84 -0.78
N PHE A 202 -4.43 -15.91 -0.34
CA PHE A 202 -4.10 -16.22 1.05
C PHE A 202 -4.57 -15.11 1.99
N ILE A 203 -4.36 -13.85 1.57
CA ILE A 203 -4.82 -12.67 2.32
C ILE A 203 -6.34 -12.68 2.46
N GLN A 204 -7.07 -12.95 1.38
CA GLN A 204 -8.53 -13.05 1.40
C GLN A 204 -9.01 -14.17 2.34
N HIS A 205 -8.31 -15.30 2.38
CA HIS A 205 -8.62 -16.40 3.29
C HIS A 205 -8.46 -16.01 4.76
N LEU A 206 -7.35 -15.32 5.11
CA LEU A 206 -7.12 -14.83 6.46
C LEU A 206 -8.20 -13.82 6.89
N VAL A 207 -8.51 -12.83 6.05
CA VAL A 207 -9.54 -11.82 6.33
C VAL A 207 -10.92 -12.44 6.51
N ARG A 208 -11.27 -13.46 5.69
CA ARG A 208 -12.57 -14.13 5.77
C ARG A 208 -12.69 -15.00 7.02
N ASN A 209 -11.62 -15.63 7.47
CA ASN A 209 -11.63 -16.50 8.64
C ASN A 209 -11.48 -15.73 9.96
N GLY A 210 -10.76 -14.60 9.99
CA GLY A 210 -10.71 -13.72 11.15
C GLY A 210 -12.09 -13.20 11.58
N ARG A 211 -13.01 -12.98 10.62
CA ARG A 211 -14.42 -12.63 10.88
C ARG A 211 -15.24 -13.72 11.57
N ARG A 212 -14.83 -14.99 11.52
CA ARG A 212 -15.56 -16.10 12.17
C ARG A 212 -15.14 -16.30 13.63
N ASN A 213 -13.90 -16.00 13.97
CA ASN A 213 -13.40 -16.20 15.34
C ASN A 213 -13.72 -15.05 16.30
N GLY A 214 -14.23 -13.91 15.81
CA GLY A 214 -14.71 -12.78 16.64
C GLY A 214 -16.21 -12.80 16.97
N ARG A 215 -16.91 -13.93 16.72
CA ARG A 215 -18.32 -14.17 17.09
C ARG A 215 -18.49 -15.36 18.05
N SER A 216 -17.44 -15.68 18.79
CA SER A 216 -17.46 -16.65 19.89
C SER A 216 -17.48 -15.93 21.22
#